data_AF-A0A2E8VBF9-F1
#
_entry.id   AF-A0A2E8VBF9-F1
#
_cell.length_a   1.000
_cell.length_b   1.000
_cell.length_c   1.000
_cell.angle_alpha   90.00
_cell.angle_beta   90.00
_cell.angle_gamma   90.00
#
_symmetry.space_group_name_H-M   'P 1'
#
loop_
_entity.id
_entity.type
_entity.pdbx_description
1 polymer ?
#
loop_
_entity_poly.entity_id
_entity_poly.type
_entity_poly.pdbx_seq_one_letter_code
_entity_poly.pdbx_strand_id
1 'polypeptide(L)'
;VIFKMRSQDVLHSAYMPHFRAQMNCVPGMITEFKFKPIKTTLEMRNDPEVISKVEKINKIRSEKSKELQKIGEEPLDPYVFDYVLICNKICGASHYNMQMKIVVETEEEFEKWYSEKETFAQIIQQ
;
A
#
# COMPACT_ATOMS: atom_id res chain seq x y z
N VAL A 1 -1.01 -2.75 -15.85
CA VAL A 1 -2.32 -2.95 -15.16
C VAL A 1 -3.27 -1.82 -15.54
N ILE A 2 -4.54 -2.12 -15.81
CA ILE A 2 -5.59 -1.10 -15.98
C ILE A 2 -6.40 -1.08 -14.68
N PHE A 3 -6.37 0.04 -13.97
CA PHE A 3 -7.18 0.23 -12.78
C PHE A 3 -8.52 0.84 -13.19
N LYS A 4 -9.62 0.20 -12.77
CA LYS A 4 -10.97 0.73 -12.89
C LYS A 4 -11.53 0.88 -11.49
N MET A 5 -11.85 2.10 -11.10
CA MET A 5 -12.24 2.42 -9.74
C MET A 5 -13.58 3.18 -9.75
N ARG A 6 -14.39 2.93 -8.73
CA ARG A 6 -15.66 3.61 -8.50
C ARG A 6 -15.87 3.69 -7.00
N SER A 7 -16.33 4.84 -6.52
CA SER A 7 -16.77 4.95 -5.13
C SER A 7 -18.19 4.42 -4.95
N GLN A 8 -18.45 3.75 -3.83
CA GLN A 8 -19.80 3.30 -3.45
C GLN A 8 -20.53 4.31 -2.55
N ASP A 9 -19.81 5.27 -1.98
CA ASP A 9 -20.31 6.19 -0.95
C ASP A 9 -20.06 7.66 -1.30
N VAL A 10 -18.88 8.19 -0.98
CA VAL A 10 -18.48 9.60 -1.10
C VAL A 10 -17.29 9.75 -2.04
N LEU A 11 -16.79 10.97 -2.25
CA LEU A 11 -15.60 11.20 -3.05
C LEU A 11 -14.34 10.66 -2.34
N HIS A 12 -13.57 9.84 -3.07
CA HIS A 12 -12.21 9.45 -2.68
C HIS A 12 -11.21 9.87 -3.75
N SER A 13 -9.92 9.75 -3.45
CA SER A 13 -8.85 9.93 -4.43
C SER A 13 -7.81 8.84 -4.23
N ALA A 14 -7.77 7.87 -5.15
CA ALA A 14 -6.76 6.83 -5.14
C ALA A 14 -5.43 7.44 -5.57
N TYR A 15 -4.52 7.58 -4.62
CA TYR A 15 -3.21 8.16 -4.83
C TYR A 15 -2.12 7.12 -4.61
N MET A 16 -1.21 7.04 -5.57
CA MET A 16 -0.11 6.08 -5.63
C MET A 16 1.20 6.88 -5.70
N PRO A 17 1.75 7.31 -4.56
CA PRO A 17 2.80 8.35 -4.52
C PRO A 17 4.05 7.96 -5.31
N HIS A 18 4.48 6.70 -5.20
CA HIS A 18 5.68 6.20 -5.86
C HIS A 18 5.55 6.07 -7.36
N PHE A 19 4.31 5.94 -7.85
CA PHE A 19 4.01 5.86 -9.29
C PHE A 19 3.59 7.22 -9.87
N ARG A 20 3.55 8.28 -9.03
CA ARG A 20 3.09 9.63 -9.38
C ARG A 20 1.73 9.62 -10.08
N ALA A 21 0.88 8.68 -9.68
CA ALA A 21 -0.44 8.47 -10.26
C ALA A 21 -1.51 8.82 -9.23
N GLN A 22 -2.53 9.56 -9.66
CA GLN A 22 -3.69 9.88 -8.85
C GLN A 22 -4.95 9.85 -9.73
N MET A 23 -6.03 9.30 -9.20
CA MET A 23 -7.34 9.36 -9.84
C MET A 23 -8.44 9.49 -8.79
N ASN A 24 -9.38 10.40 -9.00
CA ASN A 24 -10.55 10.52 -8.11
C ASN A 24 -11.48 9.32 -8.31
N CYS A 25 -12.00 8.78 -7.22
CA CYS A 25 -13.06 7.77 -7.25
C CYS A 25 -14.38 8.45 -6.91
N VAL A 26 -15.28 8.49 -7.89
CA VAL A 26 -16.52 9.29 -7.83
C VAL A 26 -17.73 8.35 -7.77
N PRO A 27 -18.74 8.63 -6.91
CA PRO A 27 -19.99 7.89 -6.95
C PRO A 27 -20.70 8.04 -8.30
N GLY A 28 -21.16 6.92 -8.88
CA GLY A 28 -21.94 6.93 -10.13
C GLY A 28 -21.12 6.92 -11.43
N MET A 29 -19.79 7.01 -11.39
CA MET A 29 -18.93 6.95 -12.58
C MET A 29 -17.70 6.08 -12.33
N ILE A 30 -17.32 5.26 -13.31
CA ILE A 30 -16.05 4.52 -13.29
C ILE A 30 -14.96 5.43 -13.81
N THR A 31 -13.93 5.67 -13.00
CA THR A 31 -12.70 6.29 -13.44
C THR A 31 -11.66 5.22 -13.73
N GLU A 32 -10.82 5.45 -14.72
CA GLU A 32 -9.79 4.50 -15.12
C GLU A 32 -8.45 5.16 -15.37
N PHE A 33 -7.38 4.43 -15.09
CA PHE A 33 -6.03 4.80 -15.48
C PHE A 33 -5.17 3.54 -15.64
N LYS A 34 -4.16 3.64 -16.50
CA LYS A 34 -3.26 2.54 -16.82
C LYS A 34 -1.84 2.96 -16.52
N PHE A 35 -1.08 2.09 -15.87
CA PHE A 35 0.36 2.20 -15.80
C PHE A 35 1.02 0.82 -15.79
N LYS A 36 2.32 0.81 -16.07
CA LYS A 36 3.20 -0.36 -15.97
C LYS A 36 4.29 -0.01 -14.96
N PRO A 37 4.41 -0.74 -13.84
CA PRO A 37 5.55 -0.61 -12.94
C PRO A 37 6.87 -0.87 -13.67
N ILE A 38 7.92 -0.14 -13.28
CA ILE A 38 9.27 -0.28 -13.86
C ILE A 38 10.26 -0.98 -12.92
N LYS A 39 9.95 -1.07 -11.62
CA LYS A 39 10.74 -1.74 -10.60
C LYS A 39 9.83 -2.61 -9.74
N THR A 40 10.28 -3.80 -9.37
CA THR A 40 9.58 -4.68 -8.43
C THR A 40 9.70 -4.16 -6.99
N THR A 41 8.85 -4.64 -6.09
CA THR A 41 8.94 -4.32 -4.66
C THR A 41 10.28 -4.81 -4.09
N LEU A 42 10.78 -5.96 -4.54
CA LEU A 42 12.08 -6.50 -4.14
C LEU A 42 13.23 -5.60 -4.61
N GLU A 43 13.21 -5.19 -5.88
CA GLU A 43 14.22 -4.28 -6.44
C GLU A 43 14.26 -2.94 -5.70
N MET A 44 13.10 -2.38 -5.36
CA MET A 44 13.03 -1.15 -4.56
C MET A 44 13.59 -1.33 -3.15
N ARG A 45 13.33 -2.46 -2.49
CA ARG A 45 13.87 -2.74 -1.16
C ARG A 45 15.39 -2.92 -1.18
N ASN A 46 15.94 -3.37 -2.30
CA ASN A 46 17.38 -3.55 -2.51
C ASN A 46 18.08 -2.29 -3.04
N ASP A 47 17.34 -1.22 -3.34
CA ASP A 47 17.91 0.04 -3.81
C ASP A 47 18.72 0.69 -2.66
N PRO A 48 20.03 1.01 -2.84
CA PRO A 48 20.86 1.56 -1.78
C PRO A 48 20.31 2.84 -1.14
N GLU A 49 19.62 3.68 -1.92
CA GLU A 49 19.01 4.90 -1.39
C GLU A 49 17.80 4.57 -0.49
N VAL A 50 17.04 3.53 -0.83
CA VAL A 50 15.91 3.08 -0.02
C VAL A 50 16.40 2.41 1.25
N ILE A 51 17.41 1.54 1.17
CA ILE A 51 18.02 0.88 2.34
C ILE A 51 18.50 1.92 3.35
N SER A 52 19.32 2.87 2.93
CA SER A 52 19.84 3.91 3.83
C SER A 52 18.74 4.76 4.47
N LYS A 53 17.65 5.06 3.75
CA LYS A 53 16.47 5.74 4.29
C LYS A 53 15.74 4.88 5.32
N VAL A 54 15.50 3.60 5.00
CA VAL A 54 14.81 2.64 5.88
C VAL A 54 15.60 2.44 7.17
N GLU A 55 16.92 2.28 7.10
CA GLU A 55 17.80 2.16 8.27
C GLU A 55 17.72 3.40 9.17
N LYS A 56 17.82 4.60 8.57
CA LYS A 56 17.68 5.86 9.31
C LYS A 56 16.32 5.96 10.01
N ILE A 57 15.25 5.62 9.30
CA ILE A 57 13.88 5.65 9.83
C ILE A 57 13.74 4.65 10.99
N ASN A 58 14.26 3.43 10.84
CA ASN A 58 14.17 2.38 11.85
C ASN A 58 14.99 2.69 13.09
N LYS A 59 16.15 3.35 12.94
CA LYS A 59 16.89 3.89 14.08
C LYS A 59 16.03 4.84 14.90
N ILE A 60 15.41 5.83 14.27
CA ILE A 60 14.53 6.81 14.96
C ILE A 60 13.31 6.11 15.59
N ARG A 61 12.67 5.18 14.86
CA ARG A 61 11.52 4.42 15.38
C ARG A 61 11.90 3.55 16.57
N SER A 62 13.09 2.97 16.59
CA SER A 62 13.57 2.16 17.72
C SER A 62 13.79 3.00 18.99
N GLU A 63 14.30 4.23 18.84
CA GLU A 63 14.49 5.17 19.95
C GLU A 63 13.13 5.59 20.52
N LYS A 64 12.20 6.01 19.66
CA LYS A 64 10.83 6.37 20.06
C LYS A 64 10.06 5.21 20.69
N SER A 65 10.25 3.99 20.18
CA SER A 65 9.60 2.80 20.75
C SER A 65 10.02 2.54 22.19
N LYS A 66 11.26 2.89 22.56
CA LYS A 66 11.72 2.80 23.96
C LYS A 66 11.07 3.88 24.84
N GLU A 67 10.77 5.05 24.28
CA GLU A 67 10.05 6.12 24.99
C GLU A 67 8.58 5.74 25.20
N LEU A 68 7.91 5.23 24.17
CA LEU A 68 6.51 4.77 24.24
C LEU A 68 6.34 3.64 25.25
N GLN A 69 7.25 2.67 25.25
CA GLN A 69 7.22 1.58 26.22
C GLN A 69 7.36 2.07 27.68
N LYS A 70 8.10 3.17 27.93
CA LYS A 70 8.24 3.73 29.29
C LYS A 70 6.96 4.39 29.79
N ILE A 71 6.13 4.92 28.89
CA ILE A 71 4.84 5.54 29.23
C ILE A 71 3.68 4.53 29.16
N GLY A 72 3.97 3.25 28.89
CA GLY A 72 2.97 2.18 28.80
C GLY A 72 2.21 2.12 27.48
N GLU A 73 2.69 2.83 26.45
CA GLU A 73 2.13 2.79 25.10
C GLU A 73 2.81 1.72 24.23
N GLU A 74 2.14 1.33 23.14
CA GLU A 74 2.65 0.32 22.21
C GLU A 74 3.90 0.82 21.44
N PRO A 75 4.91 -0.05 21.24
CA PRO A 75 6.06 0.29 20.43
C PRO A 75 5.69 0.48 18.96
N LEU A 76 6.50 1.23 18.22
CA LEU A 76 6.32 1.40 16.78
C LEU A 76 6.86 0.18 16.04
N ASP A 77 6.10 -0.31 15.06
CA ASP A 77 6.59 -1.34 14.16
C ASP A 77 7.79 -0.88 13.32
N PRO A 78 8.74 -1.79 13.02
CA PRO A 78 9.78 -1.53 12.04
C PRO A 78 9.18 -1.13 10.69
N TYR A 79 9.74 -0.10 10.10
CA TYR A 79 9.41 0.32 8.75
C TYR A 79 10.08 -0.59 7.73
N VAL A 80 9.27 -1.02 6.77
CA VAL A 80 9.72 -1.67 5.55
C VAL A 80 9.16 -0.86 4.38
N PHE A 81 9.93 -0.76 3.30
CA PHE A 81 9.43 -0.15 2.09
C PHE A 81 8.32 -1.02 1.47
N ASP A 82 7.17 -0.41 1.27
CA ASP A 82 6.07 -0.94 0.48
C ASP A 82 5.61 0.15 -0.49
N TYR A 83 5.23 -0.23 -1.70
CA TYR A 83 4.45 0.67 -2.51
C TYR A 83 3.06 0.82 -1.88
N VAL A 84 2.58 2.05 -1.73
CA VAL A 84 1.30 2.32 -1.10
C VAL A 84 0.31 2.97 -2.05
N LEU A 85 -0.95 2.59 -1.90
CA LEU A 85 -2.12 3.31 -2.37
C LEU A 85 -2.76 3.94 -1.13
N ILE A 86 -2.94 5.25 -1.14
CA ILE A 86 -3.58 5.99 -0.05
C ILE A 86 -4.75 6.81 -0.57
N CYS A 87 -5.70 7.13 0.30
CA CYS A 87 -6.73 8.10 -0.04
C CYS A 87 -6.17 9.53 0.09
N ASN A 88 -6.22 10.33 -0.98
CA ASN A 88 -5.77 11.73 -1.00
C ASN A 88 -6.93 12.73 -1.12
N LYS A 89 -8.11 12.36 -0.62
CA LYS A 89 -9.29 13.23 -0.52
C LYS A 89 -10.03 12.91 0.77
N ILE A 90 -10.25 13.92 1.61
CA ILE A 90 -10.99 13.74 2.87
C ILE A 90 -12.35 13.10 2.59
N CYS A 91 -12.58 11.94 3.19
CA CYS A 91 -13.71 11.06 2.87
C CYS A 91 -14.43 10.51 4.12
N GLY A 92 -14.11 11.02 5.32
CA GLY A 92 -14.75 10.62 6.57
C GLY A 92 -13.79 10.54 7.75
N ALA A 93 -14.31 10.08 8.90
CA ALA A 93 -13.55 10.02 10.17
C ALA A 93 -12.31 9.11 10.09
N SER A 94 -12.42 7.98 9.38
CA SER A 94 -11.33 7.00 9.25
C SER A 94 -10.42 7.26 8.04
N HIS A 95 -10.49 8.45 7.42
CA HIS A 95 -9.71 8.80 6.24
C HIS A 95 -8.20 8.56 6.41
N TYR A 96 -7.66 8.85 7.59
CA TYR A 96 -6.24 8.68 7.92
C TYR A 96 -5.75 7.23 7.82
N ASN A 97 -6.66 6.26 7.96
CA ASN A 97 -6.33 4.83 7.94
C ASN A 97 -6.57 4.18 6.57
N MET A 98 -7.04 4.94 5.57
CA MET A 98 -7.32 4.43 4.24
C MET A 98 -6.05 4.27 3.41
N GLN A 99 -5.38 3.13 3.61
CA GLN A 99 -4.19 2.73 2.88
C GLN A 99 -4.25 1.26 2.47
N MET A 100 -3.65 0.95 1.33
CA MET A 100 -3.46 -0.41 0.83
C MET A 100 -2.02 -0.56 0.33
N LYS A 101 -1.47 -1.76 0.50
CA LYS A 101 -0.15 -2.10 -0.04
C LYS A 101 -0.30 -2.56 -1.49
N ILE A 102 0.60 -2.10 -2.34
CA ILE A 102 0.80 -2.60 -3.69
C ILE A 102 2.08 -3.42 -3.66
N VAL A 103 2.00 -4.67 -4.11
CA VAL A 103 3.19 -5.51 -4.31
C VAL A 103 3.39 -5.65 -5.81
N VAL A 104 4.59 -5.35 -6.27
CA VAL A 104 4.99 -5.54 -7.67
C VAL A 104 5.99 -6.67 -7.70
N GLU A 105 5.63 -7.74 -8.40
CA GLU A 105 6.46 -8.94 -8.59
C GLU A 105 6.70 -9.16 -10.08
N THR A 106 7.55 -10.13 -10.40
CA THR A 106 7.69 -10.62 -11.77
C THR A 106 6.43 -11.36 -12.21
N GLU A 107 6.27 -11.54 -13.52
CA GLU A 107 5.10 -12.25 -14.07
C GLU A 107 5.05 -13.70 -13.59
N GLU A 108 6.20 -14.40 -13.53
CA GLU A 108 6.28 -15.78 -13.04
C GLU A 108 5.88 -15.90 -11.57
N GLU A 109 6.40 -15.01 -10.71
CA GLU A 109 6.06 -14.98 -9.28
C GLU A 109 4.57 -14.68 -9.06
N PHE A 110 4.02 -13.72 -9.81
CA PHE A 110 2.61 -13.37 -9.74
C PHE A 110 1.71 -14.54 -10.15
N GLU A 111 1.99 -15.20 -11.27
CA GLU A 111 1.20 -16.34 -11.73
C GLU A 111 1.25 -17.52 -10.74
N LYS A 112 2.43 -17.78 -10.18
CA LYS A 112 2.58 -18.76 -9.10
C LYS A 112 1.71 -18.39 -7.90
N TRP A 113 1.85 -17.17 -7.38
CA TRP A 113 1.06 -16.67 -6.25
C TRP A 113 -0.44 -16.72 -6.53
N TYR A 114 -0.87 -16.39 -7.75
CA TYR A 114 -2.26 -16.39 -8.17
C TYR A 114 -2.85 -17.81 -8.24
N SER A 115 -2.07 -18.77 -8.73
CA SER A 115 -2.48 -20.19 -8.80
C SER A 115 -2.72 -20.83 -7.43
N GLU A 116 -2.05 -20.32 -6.40
CA GLU A 116 -2.19 -20.78 -5.01
C GLU A 116 -3.44 -20.19 -4.31
N LYS A 117 -4.10 -19.18 -4.90
CA LYS A 117 -5.26 -18.54 -4.25
C LYS A 117 -6.54 -19.34 -4.47
N GLU A 118 -7.22 -19.62 -3.37
CA GLU A 118 -8.58 -20.13 -3.40
C GLU A 118 -9.54 -19.07 -3.94
N THR A 119 -10.52 -19.53 -4.69
CA THR A 119 -11.65 -18.71 -5.11
C THR A 119 -12.50 -18.35 -3.90
N PHE A 120 -13.21 -17.22 -3.97
CA PHE A 120 -14.12 -16.79 -2.92
C PHE A 120 -15.19 -17.85 -2.58
N ALA A 121 -15.66 -18.61 -3.59
CA ALA A 121 -16.61 -19.70 -3.40
C ALA A 121 -16.02 -20.85 -2.56
N GLN A 122 -14.73 -21.17 -2.73
CA GLN A 122 -14.04 -22.19 -1.94
C GLN A 122 -13.84 -21.72 -0.49
N ILE A 123 -13.48 -20.44 -0.29
CA ILE A 123 -13.25 -19.87 1.05
C ILE A 123 -14.52 -19.90 1.91
N ILE A 124 -15.69 -19.60 1.34
CA ILE A 124 -16.96 -19.58 2.10
C ILE A 124 -17.46 -21.00 2.45
N GLN A 125 -16.96 -22.03 1.77
CA GLN A 125 -17.39 -23.42 1.97
C GLN A 125 -16.55 -24.19 2.99
N GLN A 126 -15.48 -23.58 3.53
CA GLN A 126 -14.68 -24.10 4.65
C GLN A 126 -15.25 -23.64 5.99
#